data_AF-A0AA40SE52-F1
#
_entry.id   AF-A0AA40SE52-F1
#
_cell.length_a   1.000
_cell.length_b   1.000
_cell.length_c   1.000
_cell.angle_alpha   90.00
_cell.angle_beta   90.00
_cell.angle_gamma   90.00
#
_symmetry.space_group_name_H-M   'P 1'
#
loop_
_entity.id
_entity.type
_entity.pdbx_description
1 polymer ?
#
loop_
_entity_poly.entity_id
_entity_poly.type
_entity_poly.pdbx_seq_one_letter_code
_entity_poly.pdbx_strand_id
1 'polypeptide(L)'
;MVHTLEYEGDPRRRPLTYDEVQALFDAADARPAQIRGHGRKGTLTALRDAAVVKTIYAYGTRRTESSMVDLVDLQRHRKSPQCGQFGSLAVRHG
;
A
#
# COMPACT_ATOMS: atom_id res chain seq x y z
N MET A 1 17.69 -7.18 -23.25
CA MET A 1 17.01 -7.50 -21.97
C MET A 1 15.60 -6.94 -22.07
N VAL A 2 14.60 -7.78 -21.85
CA VAL A 2 13.19 -7.54 -22.16
C VAL A 2 12.65 -6.36 -21.33
N HIS A 3 12.69 -5.16 -21.93
CA HIS A 3 11.80 -4.06 -21.60
C HIS A 3 10.53 -4.31 -22.41
N THR A 4 9.47 -4.74 -21.72
CA THR A 4 8.05 -4.55 -22.02
C THR A 4 7.33 -5.72 -21.35
N LEU A 5 6.94 -5.52 -20.09
CA LEU A 5 5.68 -6.10 -19.65
C LEU A 5 4.64 -5.34 -20.46
N GLU A 6 4.08 -5.99 -21.48
CA GLU A 6 2.99 -5.43 -22.28
C GLU A 6 1.84 -5.18 -21.32
N TYR A 7 1.76 -3.94 -20.84
CA TYR A 7 0.65 -3.47 -20.05
C TYR A 7 -0.51 -3.25 -21.02
N GLU A 8 -1.30 -4.31 -21.21
CA GLU A 8 -2.59 -4.28 -21.91
C GLU A 8 -3.61 -3.53 -21.03
N GLY A 9 -3.42 -2.23 -20.85
CA GLY A 9 -4.31 -1.37 -20.09
C GLY A 9 -4.73 -0.17 -20.93
N ASP A 10 -6.02 0.17 -20.84
CA ASP A 10 -6.55 1.44 -21.35
C ASP A 10 -5.57 2.58 -21.02
N PRO A 11 -5.12 3.40 -21.98
CA PRO A 11 -4.16 4.49 -21.72
C PRO A 11 -4.65 5.49 -20.66
N ARG A 12 -5.97 5.51 -20.34
CA ARG A 12 -6.52 6.24 -19.20
C ARG A 12 -6.15 5.64 -17.84
N ARG A 13 -5.86 4.35 -17.77
CA ARG A 13 -5.40 3.61 -16.59
C ARG A 13 -3.88 3.56 -16.57
N ARG A 14 -3.24 4.74 -16.49
CA ARG A 14 -1.78 4.80 -16.30
C ARG A 14 -1.39 4.60 -14.83
N PRO A 15 -0.16 4.13 -14.54
CA PRO A 15 0.41 4.23 -13.22
C PRO A 15 0.43 5.68 -12.71
N LEU A 16 0.31 5.86 -11.40
CA LEU A 16 0.49 7.16 -10.75
C LEU A 16 1.94 7.64 -10.91
N THR A 17 2.12 8.94 -11.07
CA THR A 17 3.43 9.58 -10.93
C THR A 17 3.88 9.59 -9.47
N TYR A 18 5.15 9.86 -9.25
CA TYR A 18 5.70 9.97 -7.89
C TYR A 18 4.95 11.01 -7.04
N ASP A 19 4.69 12.19 -7.60
CA ASP A 19 3.98 13.27 -6.90
C ASP A 19 2.53 12.90 -6.59
N GLU A 20 1.86 12.17 -7.48
CA GLU A 20 0.50 11.67 -7.25
C GLU A 20 0.47 10.59 -6.16
N VAL A 21 1.48 9.72 -6.09
CA VAL A 21 1.63 8.74 -5.00
C VAL A 21 1.85 9.46 -3.67
N GLN A 22 2.73 10.46 -3.65
CA GLN A 22 2.99 11.27 -2.45
C GLN A 22 1.70 11.96 -1.99
N ALA A 23 0.98 12.63 -2.89
CA ALA A 23 -0.29 13.29 -2.58
C ALA A 23 -1.35 12.30 -2.06
N LEU A 24 -1.40 11.08 -2.61
CA LEU A 24 -2.28 10.02 -2.11
C LEU A 24 -1.95 9.65 -0.66
N PHE A 25 -0.66 9.47 -0.33
CA PHE A 25 -0.24 9.14 1.03
C PHE A 25 -0.50 10.27 2.01
N ASP A 26 -0.20 11.51 1.63
CA ASP A 26 -0.46 12.69 2.45
C ASP A 26 -1.96 12.82 2.75
N ALA A 27 -2.82 12.61 1.74
CA ALA A 27 -4.26 12.61 1.92
C ALA A 27 -4.74 11.48 2.84
N ALA A 28 -4.19 10.27 2.68
CA ALA A 28 -4.53 9.12 3.51
C ALA A 28 -4.14 9.33 4.99
N ASP A 29 -2.94 9.88 5.24
CA ASP A 29 -2.43 10.12 6.59
C ASP A 29 -3.09 11.32 7.28
N ALA A 30 -3.50 12.34 6.53
CA ALA A 30 -4.23 13.48 7.08
C ALA A 30 -5.65 13.12 7.51
N ARG A 31 -6.26 12.11 6.85
CA ARG A 31 -7.67 11.76 7.02
C ARG A 31 -8.06 11.37 8.46
N PRO A 32 -7.30 10.54 9.20
CA PRO A 32 -7.57 10.26 10.61
C PRO A 32 -7.64 11.50 11.49
N ALA A 33 -6.69 12.43 11.31
CA ALA A 33 -6.62 13.67 12.09
C ALA A 33 -7.82 14.58 11.80
N GLN A 34 -8.23 14.71 10.53
CA GLN A 34 -9.44 15.43 10.14
C GLN A 34 -10.68 14.83 10.80
N ILE A 35 -10.89 13.51 10.69
CA ILE A 35 -12.05 12.82 11.28
C ILE A 35 -12.10 13.03 12.80
N ARG A 36 -10.94 12.90 13.47
CA ARG A 36 -10.81 13.13 14.91
C ARG A 36 -11.13 14.59 15.28
N GLY A 37 -10.62 15.55 14.52
CA GLY A 37 -10.88 16.98 14.72
C GLY A 37 -12.36 17.35 14.58
N HIS A 38 -13.11 16.64 13.74
CA HIS A 38 -14.56 16.79 13.61
C HIS A 38 -15.39 16.04 14.67
N GLY A 39 -14.76 15.33 15.62
CA GLY A 39 -15.46 14.54 16.64
C GLY A 39 -16.28 13.36 16.08
N ARG A 40 -15.98 12.92 14.85
CA ARG A 40 -16.71 11.84 14.18
C ARG A 40 -16.09 10.48 14.48
N LYS A 41 -16.92 9.44 14.51
CA LYS A 41 -16.47 8.04 14.52
C LYS A 41 -15.78 7.73 13.17
N GLY A 42 -14.69 6.96 13.19
CA GLY A 42 -14.03 6.48 11.96
C GLY A 42 -12.52 6.68 11.90
N THR A 43 -11.88 7.30 12.90
CA THR A 43 -10.42 7.50 12.92
C THR A 43 -9.65 6.19 12.76
N LEU A 44 -10.07 5.11 13.43
CA LEU A 44 -9.40 3.81 13.32
C LEU A 44 -9.55 3.19 11.92
N THR A 45 -10.71 3.35 11.29
CA THR A 45 -10.93 2.90 9.92
C THR A 45 -10.02 3.65 8.96
N ALA A 46 -9.95 4.98 9.06
CA ALA A 46 -9.05 5.77 8.22
C ALA A 46 -7.57 5.43 8.43
N LEU A 47 -7.15 5.13 9.66
CA LEU A 47 -5.79 4.65 9.94
C LEU A 47 -5.52 3.31 9.25
N ARG A 48 -6.49 2.39 9.30
CA ARG A 48 -6.40 1.10 8.61
C ARG A 48 -6.31 1.30 7.11
N ASP A 49 -7.15 2.15 6.53
CA ASP A 49 -7.16 2.42 5.09
C ASP A 49 -5.81 3.00 4.63
N ALA A 50 -5.24 3.94 5.39
CA ALA A 50 -3.92 4.49 5.11
C ALA A 50 -2.82 3.41 5.13
N ALA A 51 -2.86 2.51 6.12
CA ALA A 51 -1.92 1.39 6.20
C ALA A 51 -2.08 0.43 5.02
N VAL A 52 -3.31 0.04 4.67
CA VAL A 52 -3.60 -0.89 3.56
C VAL A 52 -3.14 -0.31 2.22
N VAL A 53 -3.40 0.97 1.96
CA VAL A 53 -2.95 1.64 0.72
C VAL A 53 -1.43 1.60 0.59
N LYS A 54 -0.70 1.87 1.68
CA LYS A 54 0.77 1.81 1.70
C LYS A 54 1.29 0.39 1.54
N THR A 55 0.64 -0.61 2.15
CA THR A 55 1.00 -2.02 1.99
C THR A 55 0.84 -2.47 0.54
N ILE A 56 -0.28 -2.12 -0.11
CA ILE A 56 -0.53 -2.45 -1.53
C ILE A 56 0.55 -1.81 -2.40
N TYR A 57 0.88 -0.53 -2.17
CA TYR A 57 1.93 0.14 -2.92
C TYR A 57 3.31 -0.50 -2.71
N ALA A 58 3.65 -0.84 -1.47
CA ALA A 58 4.97 -1.37 -1.12
C ALA A 58 5.22 -2.78 -1.69
N TYR A 59 4.19 -3.63 -1.72
CA TYR A 59 4.35 -5.05 -2.06
C TYR A 59 3.64 -5.48 -3.36
N GLY A 60 2.81 -4.62 -3.96
CA GLY A 60 2.11 -4.91 -5.21
C GLY A 60 1.01 -5.97 -5.09
N THR A 61 0.40 -6.11 -3.92
CA THR A 61 -0.59 -7.17 -3.65
C THR A 61 -1.90 -6.94 -4.38
N ARG A 62 -2.56 -8.04 -4.78
CA ARG A 62 -3.93 -8.03 -5.31
C ARG A 62 -4.94 -7.83 -4.18
N ARG A 63 -6.21 -7.58 -4.56
CA ARG A 63 -7.30 -7.30 -3.60
C ARG A 63 -7.50 -8.42 -2.58
N THR A 64 -7.54 -9.68 -3.04
CA THR A 64 -7.73 -10.86 -2.17
C THR A 64 -6.54 -11.04 -1.24
N GLU A 65 -5.32 -10.98 -1.79
CA GLU A 65 -4.08 -11.07 -1.04
C GLU A 65 -4.05 -10.04 0.10
N SER A 66 -4.33 -8.77 -0.22
CA SER A 66 -4.35 -7.65 0.73
C SER A 66 -5.39 -7.83 1.85
N SER A 67 -6.48 -8.53 1.57
CA SER A 67 -7.54 -8.78 2.56
C SER A 67 -7.16 -9.88 3.55
N MET A 68 -6.15 -10.70 3.21
CA MET A 68 -5.71 -11.86 3.98
C MET A 68 -4.30 -11.68 4.57
N VAL A 69 -3.67 -10.52 4.40
CA VAL A 69 -2.34 -10.21 4.96
C VAL A 69 -2.39 -10.24 6.48
N ASP A 70 -1.40 -10.88 7.08
CA ASP A 70 -1.12 -10.87 8.52
C ASP A 70 0.30 -10.38 8.80
N LEU A 71 0.58 -9.94 10.03
CA LEU A 71 1.88 -9.47 10.46
C LEU A 71 2.97 -10.56 10.36
N VAL A 72 2.59 -11.83 10.48
CA VAL A 72 3.50 -12.97 10.32
C VAL A 72 4.00 -13.15 8.89
N ASP A 73 3.34 -12.54 7.91
CA ASP A 73 3.72 -12.59 6.50
C ASP A 73 4.88 -11.63 6.18
N LEU A 74 5.21 -10.71 7.11
CA LEU A 74 6.29 -9.73 6.97
C LEU A 74 7.63 -10.33 7.38
N GLN A 75 8.59 -10.26 6.46
CA GLN A 75 9.90 -10.89 6.62
C GLN A 75 11.04 -9.94 6.30
N ARG A 76 12.20 -10.19 6.93
CA ARG A 76 13.44 -9.50 6.60
C ARG A 76 13.91 -9.93 5.22
N HIS A 77 14.28 -8.97 4.37
CA HIS A 77 14.84 -9.23 3.06
C HIS A 77 16.30 -8.81 3.00
N ARG A 78 17.21 -9.73 2.67
CA ARG A 78 18.66 -9.50 2.70
C ARG A 78 19.12 -8.35 1.78
N LYS A 79 18.42 -8.12 0.66
CA LYS A 79 18.75 -7.02 -0.26
C LYS A 79 18.17 -5.67 0.16
N SER A 80 17.35 -5.64 1.20
CA SER A 80 16.70 -4.43 1.73
C SER A 80 16.81 -4.37 3.27
N PRO A 81 18.03 -4.42 3.84
CA PRO A 81 18.24 -4.49 5.29
C PRO A 81 17.67 -3.26 6.04
N GLN A 82 17.60 -2.10 5.38
CA GLN A 82 17.04 -0.87 5.93
C GLN A 82 15.54 -0.98 6.26
N CYS A 83 14.83 -1.91 5.62
CA CYS A 83 13.40 -2.12 5.85
C CYS A 83 13.11 -3.04 7.06
N GLY A 84 14.15 -3.57 7.73
CA GLY A 84 13.97 -4.47 8.88
C GLY A 84 13.05 -5.66 8.55
N GLN A 85 12.07 -5.92 9.41
CA GLN A 85 11.08 -6.99 9.22
C GLN A 85 10.11 -6.73 8.05
N PHE A 86 10.08 -5.53 7.48
CA PHE A 86 9.17 -5.15 6.40
C PHE A 86 9.82 -5.26 5.02
N GLY A 87 10.93 -5.99 4.90
CA GLY A 87 11.72 -6.09 3.66
C GLY A 87 11.05 -6.87 2.54
N SER A 88 10.14 -7.79 2.88
CA SER A 88 9.34 -8.58 1.94
C SER A 88 8.04 -9.05 2.58
N LEU A 89 7.04 -9.34 1.75
CA LEU A 89 5.74 -9.87 2.16
C LEU A 89 5.50 -11.22 1.48
N ALA A 90 5.19 -12.26 2.26
CA ALA A 90 4.81 -13.57 1.74
C ALA A 90 3.31 -13.63 1.47
N VAL A 91 2.90 -13.99 0.24
CA VAL A 91 1.48 -14.17 -0.11
C VAL A 91 1.10 -15.63 0.12
N ARG A 92 0.15 -15.88 1.04
CA ARG A 92 -0.38 -17.22 1.34
C ARG A 92 -1.67 -17.56 0.59
N HIS A 93 -2.38 -16.56 0.10
CA HIS A 93 -3.73 -16.70 -0.47
C HIS A 93 -3.81 -15.89 -1.76
N GLY A 94 -4.03 -16.55 -2.91
CA GLY A 94 -4.08 -15.94 -4.24
C GLY A 94 -5.08 -16.65 -5.14
#